data_AF-A0A3C0R850-F1
#
_entry.id   AF-A0A3C0R850-F1
#
_cell.length_a   1.000
_cell.length_b   1.000
_cell.length_c   1.000
_cell.angle_alpha   90.00
_cell.angle_beta   90.00
_cell.angle_gamma   90.00
#
_symmetry.space_group_name_H-M   'P 1'
#
loop_
_entity.id
_entity.type
_entity.pdbx_description
1 polymer ?
#
loop_
_entity_poly.entity_id
_entity_poly.type
_entity_poly.pdbx_seq_one_letter_code
_entity_poly.pdbx_strand_id
1 'polypeptide(L)'
;DYNYLSSPDDVYVSPSQIKLFGLKTGDTVVGYVRPPKEGEKYFALLKVDSINGKRPDEVRDRVPFDYLTPLFPFEKLNLFTTPSNFSTRIMDLFTPIGKGQ
;
A
#
# COMPACT_ATOMS: atom_id res chain seq x y z
N ASP A 1 -5.23 -8.08 -14.20
CA ASP A 1 -6.38 -8.97 -14.48
C ASP A 1 -7.09 -9.55 -13.25
N TYR A 2 -6.43 -9.79 -12.11
CA TYR A 2 -7.11 -10.39 -10.95
C TYR A 2 -7.68 -9.39 -9.91
N ASN A 3 -7.40 -8.08 -10.00
CA ASN A 3 -7.98 -7.04 -9.13
C ASN A 3 -7.95 -7.36 -7.61
N TYR A 4 -6.83 -7.94 -7.13
CA TYR A 4 -6.64 -8.42 -5.75
C TYR A 4 -7.55 -9.60 -5.32
N LEU A 5 -8.14 -10.31 -6.27
CA LEU A 5 -8.79 -11.60 -6.05
C LEU A 5 -7.75 -12.72 -6.06
N SER A 6 -8.10 -13.83 -5.41
CA SER A 6 -7.24 -15.01 -5.35
C SER A 6 -6.86 -15.51 -6.73
N SER A 7 -5.57 -15.74 -6.93
CA SER A 7 -4.99 -16.26 -8.17
C SER A 7 -4.19 -17.54 -7.91
N PRO A 8 -4.12 -18.47 -8.87
CA PRO A 8 -3.16 -19.58 -8.82
C PRO A 8 -1.70 -19.11 -8.68
N ASP A 9 -1.39 -17.91 -9.19
CA ASP A 9 -0.06 -17.31 -9.14
C ASP A 9 0.23 -16.55 -7.84
N ASP A 10 -0.66 -16.64 -6.85
CA ASP A 10 -0.46 -15.99 -5.55
C ASP A 10 0.79 -16.55 -4.86
N VAL A 11 1.47 -15.65 -4.13
CA VAL A 11 2.68 -15.96 -3.39
C VAL A 11 2.32 -16.21 -1.94
N TYR A 12 2.64 -17.41 -1.46
CA TYR A 12 2.58 -17.78 -0.07
C TYR A 12 3.63 -17.02 0.75
N VAL A 13 3.16 -16.41 1.84
CA VAL A 13 3.98 -15.75 2.85
C VAL A 13 3.79 -16.47 4.17
N SER A 14 4.87 -16.97 4.76
CA SER A 14 4.80 -17.73 6.00
C SER A 14 4.49 -16.85 7.22
N PRO A 15 3.81 -17.36 8.26
CA PRO A 15 3.59 -16.63 9.51
C PRO A 15 4.88 -16.09 10.14
N SER A 16 5.98 -16.83 10.01
CA SER A 16 7.30 -16.41 10.48
C SER A 16 7.80 -15.16 9.75
N GLN A 17 7.63 -15.06 8.44
CA GLN A 17 7.99 -13.87 7.65
C GLN A 17 7.09 -12.68 7.98
N ILE A 18 5.79 -12.92 8.15
CA ILE A 18 4.84 -11.88 8.58
C ILE A 18 5.29 -11.27 9.90
N LYS A 19 5.64 -12.11 10.88
CA LYS A 19 6.13 -11.65 12.18
C LYS A 19 7.50 -10.98 12.11
N LEU A 20 8.43 -11.52 11.32
CA LEU A 20 9.80 -11.01 11.19
C LEU A 20 9.84 -9.59 10.62
N PHE A 21 9.03 -9.31 9.60
CA PHE A 21 9.00 -8.02 8.90
C PHE A 21 7.86 -7.10 9.35
N GLY A 22 7.05 -7.51 10.34
CA GLY A 22 5.91 -6.72 10.81
C GLY A 22 4.87 -6.45 9.72
N LEU A 23 4.68 -7.42 8.81
CA LEU A 23 3.75 -7.29 7.67
C LEU A 23 2.31 -7.20 8.15
N LYS A 24 1.51 -6.41 7.45
CA LYS A 24 0.07 -6.27 7.64
C LYS A 24 -0.64 -6.39 6.30
N THR A 25 -1.91 -6.80 6.34
CA THR A 25 -2.76 -6.80 5.14
C THR A 25 -2.76 -5.41 4.52
N GLY A 26 -2.54 -5.34 3.20
CA GLY A 26 -2.39 -4.09 2.45
C GLY A 26 -0.94 -3.72 2.15
N ASP A 27 0.05 -4.36 2.77
CA ASP A 27 1.45 -4.13 2.42
C ASP A 27 1.77 -4.65 1.02
N THR A 28 2.42 -3.80 0.23
CA THR A 28 3.02 -4.19 -1.04
C THR A 28 4.43 -4.72 -0.77
N VAL A 29 4.65 -6.00 -1.05
CA VAL A 29 5.94 -6.68 -0.83
C VAL A 29 6.59 -6.97 -2.17
N VAL A 30 7.83 -6.48 -2.35
CA VAL A 30 8.69 -6.83 -3.49
C VAL A 30 9.78 -7.75 -2.98
N GLY A 31 10.01 -8.86 -3.69
CA GLY A 31 10.98 -9.84 -3.26
C GLY A 31 11.17 -10.99 -4.24
N TYR A 32 12.09 -11.87 -3.90
CA TYR A 32 12.38 -13.07 -4.66
C TYR A 32 11.43 -14.18 -4.23
N VAL A 33 10.86 -14.88 -5.21
CA VAL A 33 9.99 -16.03 -5.00
C VAL A 33 10.64 -17.29 -5.57
N ARG A 34 10.25 -18.44 -5.04
CA ARG A 34 10.61 -19.76 -5.59
C ARG A 34 9.34 -20.48 -6.07
N PRO A 35 9.46 -21.37 -7.07
CA PRO A 35 8.36 -22.22 -7.47
C PRO A 35 7.91 -23.16 -6.33
N PRO A 36 6.64 -23.62 -6.34
CA PRO A 36 6.14 -24.60 -5.40
C PRO A 36 6.94 -25.91 -5.50
N LYS A 37 7.24 -26.52 -4.35
CA LYS A 37 7.77 -27.89 -4.26
C LYS A 37 6.63 -28.90 -4.31
N GLU A 38 6.98 -30.18 -4.39
CA GLU A 38 6.01 -31.27 -4.32
C GLU A 38 5.14 -31.15 -3.06
N GLY A 39 3.82 -31.07 -3.25
CA GLY A 39 2.84 -30.84 -2.17
C GLY A 39 2.50 -29.37 -1.87
N GLU A 40 3.17 -28.40 -2.49
CA GLU A 40 2.85 -26.96 -2.37
C GLU A 40 1.98 -26.49 -3.55
N LYS A 41 0.98 -25.64 -3.28
CA LYS A 41 0.09 -25.09 -4.31
C LYS A 41 0.57 -23.75 -4.88
N TYR A 42 1.32 -22.98 -4.09
CA TYR A 42 1.63 -21.57 -4.35
C TYR A 42 3.14 -21.35 -4.46
N PHE A 43 3.54 -20.29 -5.16
CA PHE A 43 4.92 -19.78 -5.06
C PHE A 43 5.22 -19.40 -3.62
N ALA A 44 6.46 -19.56 -3.16
CA ALA A 44 6.84 -19.19 -1.80
C ALA A 44 7.79 -18.00 -1.80
N LEU A 45 7.54 -17.01 -0.93
CA LEU A 45 8.43 -15.89 -0.72
C LEU A 45 9.76 -16.37 -0.12
N LEU A 46 10.88 -16.07 -0.77
CA LEU A 46 12.22 -16.47 -0.33
C LEU A 46 12.92 -15.33 0.43
N LYS A 47 12.90 -14.12 -0.14
CA LYS A 47 13.55 -12.95 0.43
C LYS A 47 12.74 -11.69 0.10
N VAL A 48 12.58 -10.82 1.10
CA VAL A 48 11.99 -9.49 0.92
C VAL A 48 13.08 -8.50 0.51
N ASP A 49 12.81 -7.73 -0.53
CA ASP A 49 13.67 -6.64 -1.00
C ASP A 49 13.15 -5.28 -0.48
N SER A 50 11.86 -4.99 -0.68
CA SER A 50 11.22 -3.78 -0.16
C SER A 50 9.76 -4.02 0.26
N ILE A 51 9.27 -3.15 1.15
CA ILE A 51 7.90 -3.14 1.64
C ILE A 51 7.37 -1.71 1.49
N ASN A 52 6.27 -1.52 0.75
CA ASN A 52 5.69 -0.20 0.42
C ASN A 52 6.72 0.80 -0.14
N GLY A 53 7.66 0.32 -0.97
CA GLY A 53 8.73 1.12 -1.56
C GLY A 53 9.85 1.53 -0.59
N LYS A 54 9.85 1.02 0.65
CA LYS A 54 10.87 1.27 1.67
C LYS A 54 11.64 0.01 2.01
N ARG A 55 12.80 0.18 2.65
CA ARG A 55 13.58 -0.96 3.13
C ARG A 55 12.84 -1.67 4.28
N PRO A 56 12.97 -3.00 4.43
CA PRO A 56 12.23 -3.75 5.45
C PRO A 56 12.53 -3.31 6.88
N ASP A 57 13.76 -2.84 7.13
CA ASP A 57 14.19 -2.30 8.42
C ASP A 57 13.45 -1.02 8.82
N GLU A 58 13.05 -0.18 7.87
CA GLU A 58 12.30 1.06 8.15
C GLU A 58 10.82 0.81 8.49
N VAL A 59 10.25 -0.27 7.96
CA VAL A 59 8.82 -0.57 8.08
C VAL A 59 8.51 -1.29 9.39
N ARG A 60 9.48 -1.99 9.98
CA ARG A 60 9.29 -2.83 11.17
C ARG A 60 8.76 -2.03 12.36
N ASP A 61 9.27 -0.83 12.57
CA ASP A 61 8.98 -0.02 13.76
C ASP A 61 7.92 1.08 13.49
N ARG A 62 7.13 0.93 12.41
CA ARG A 62 6.08 1.89 12.06
C ARG A 62 4.92 1.91 13.07
N VAL A 63 4.35 3.08 13.26
CA VAL A 63 3.11 3.25 14.02
C VAL A 63 1.93 2.70 13.19
N PRO A 64 1.09 1.80 13.75
CA PRO A 64 -0.13 1.37 13.06
C PRO A 64 -1.08 2.53 12.78
N PHE A 65 -1.81 2.46 11.68
CA PHE A 65 -2.74 3.52 11.26
C PHE A 65 -3.73 3.93 12.35
N ASP A 66 -4.29 2.98 13.09
CA ASP A 66 -5.27 3.22 14.17
C ASP A 66 -4.73 4.05 15.34
N TYR A 67 -3.40 4.16 15.49
CA TYR A 67 -2.75 4.94 16.55
C TYR A 67 -2.23 6.30 16.04
N LEU A 68 -2.45 6.64 14.78
CA LEU A 68 -2.12 7.97 14.27
C LEU A 68 -3.09 9.00 14.85
N THR A 69 -2.58 10.18 15.19
CA THR A 69 -3.43 11.28 15.67
C THR A 69 -4.22 11.85 14.50
N PRO A 70 -5.57 11.81 14.53
CA PRO A 70 -6.39 12.40 13.48
C PRO A 70 -6.26 13.93 13.52
N LEU A 71 -6.12 14.55 12.35
CA LEU A 71 -6.03 16.00 12.19
C LEU A 71 -7.01 16.44 11.10
N PHE A 72 -7.51 17.68 11.23
CA PHE A 72 -8.18 18.31 10.09
C PHE A 72 -7.18 18.56 8.96
N PRO A 73 -7.63 18.52 7.69
CA PRO A 73 -6.77 18.84 6.56
C PRO A 73 -6.15 20.23 6.71
N PHE A 74 -4.81 20.29 6.70
CA PHE A 74 -4.04 21.54 6.80
C PHE A 74 -3.36 21.92 5.48
N GLU A 75 -3.33 20.99 4.50
CA GLU A 75 -2.77 21.20 3.17
C GLU A 75 -3.86 21.00 2.12
N LYS A 76 -4.07 22.03 1.27
CA LYS A 76 -5.03 22.00 0.17
C LYS A 76 -4.48 21.19 -1.02
N LEU A 77 -5.31 20.34 -1.61
CA LEU A 77 -5.07 19.77 -2.93
C LEU A 77 -5.53 20.76 -4.00
N ASN A 78 -4.62 21.16 -4.88
CA ASN A 78 -4.96 22.03 -6.01
C ASN A 78 -5.51 21.18 -7.16
N LEU A 79 -6.82 21.23 -7.36
CA LEU A 79 -7.50 20.45 -8.41
C LEU A 79 -7.51 21.19 -9.75
N PHE A 80 -7.38 22.52 -9.73
CA PHE A 80 -7.26 23.33 -10.91
C PHE A 80 -6.00 22.98 -11.71
N THR A 81 -6.21 22.65 -12.98
CA THR A 81 -5.12 22.38 -13.93
C THR A 81 -5.18 23.32 -15.13
N THR A 82 -6.33 23.41 -15.81
CA THR A 82 -6.53 24.26 -16.99
C THR A 82 -7.79 25.13 -16.89
N PRO A 83 -7.82 26.32 -17.53
CA PRO A 83 -8.99 27.21 -17.48
C PRO A 83 -10.29 26.61 -18.02
N SER A 84 -10.20 25.68 -18.98
CA SER A 84 -11.34 25.00 -19.60
C SER A 84 -11.95 23.92 -18.71
N ASN A 85 -11.24 23.45 -17.68
CA ASN A 85 -11.78 22.48 -16.73
C ASN A 85 -12.59 23.19 -15.64
N PHE A 86 -13.84 23.50 -15.94
CA PHE A 86 -14.71 24.24 -15.02
C PHE A 86 -15.02 23.47 -13.73
N SER A 87 -15.11 22.13 -13.77
CA SER A 87 -15.49 21.35 -12.59
C SER A 87 -14.46 21.46 -11.47
N THR A 88 -13.17 21.23 -11.77
CA THR A 88 -12.11 21.33 -10.75
C THR A 88 -11.87 22.76 -10.29
N ARG A 89 -12.10 23.77 -11.16
CA ARG A 89 -12.07 25.19 -10.79
C ARG A 89 -13.16 25.56 -9.80
N ILE A 90 -14.39 25.16 -10.07
CA ILE A 90 -15.54 25.44 -9.19
C ILE A 90 -15.31 24.75 -7.84
N MET A 91 -14.87 23.49 -7.83
CA MET A 91 -14.54 22.80 -6.58
C MET A 91 -13.44 23.52 -5.79
N ASP A 92 -12.35 23.92 -6.43
CA ASP A 92 -11.25 24.62 -5.76
C ASP A 92 -11.65 25.98 -5.13
N LEU A 93 -12.69 26.63 -5.65
CA LEU A 93 -13.20 27.92 -5.19
C LEU A 93 -14.24 27.79 -4.06
N PHE A 94 -15.18 26.85 -4.19
CA PHE A 94 -16.34 26.75 -3.31
C PHE A 94 -16.27 25.61 -2.29
N THR A 95 -15.61 24.51 -2.64
CA THR A 95 -15.52 23.30 -1.81
C THR A 95 -14.09 22.74 -1.85
N PRO A 96 -13.10 23.47 -1.31
CA PRO A 96 -11.70 23.07 -1.41
C PRO A 96 -11.47 21.71 -0.74
N ILE A 97 -10.75 20.82 -1.42
CA ILE A 97 -10.40 19.49 -0.91
C ILE A 97 -8.99 19.55 -0.33
N GLY A 98 -8.81 19.05 0.89
CA GLY A 98 -7.50 18.96 1.55
C GLY A 98 -7.02 17.52 1.71
N LYS A 99 -5.74 17.35 2.05
CA LYS A 99 -5.18 16.03 2.40
C LYS A 99 -5.82 15.52 3.70
N GLY A 100 -6.56 14.40 3.60
CA GLY A 100 -7.29 13.80 4.71
C GLY A 100 -8.80 14.10 4.72
N GLN A 101 -9.32 14.76 3.68
CA GLN A 101 -10.75 14.93 3.42
C GLN A 101 -11.40 13.64 2.90
#